data_AF-A0A5C9DV01-F1
#
_entry.id   AF-A0A5C9DV01-F1
#
_cell.length_a   1.000
_cell.length_b   1.000
_cell.length_c   1.000
_cell.angle_alpha   90.00
_cell.angle_beta   90.00
_cell.angle_gamma   90.00
#
_symmetry.space_group_name_H-M   'P 1'
#
loop_
_entity.id
_entity.type
_entity.pdbx_description
1 polymer ?
#
loop_
_entity_poly.entity_id
_entity_poly.type
_entity_poly.pdbx_seq_one_letter_code
_entity_poly.pdbx_strand_id
1 'polypeptide(L)'
;MKLAKYDYIFFLILMGGSILRIISTIIVPLNPDADIYIVSARGMLKYASYRPPMFPLFISLFLLITGNEGLAVNLTSLTAGILLIFYSYLVFSKASMKLVERKNMGTDHAKLIGLITSTLVALNLFLVYNNGRGLREELITLLCILIFYFTIVKEEHNFKNMISLSCVVVILTLTHLTFGLFMILGILFYSLLPYLKYIHVKKPSLRKLVVILLSFSSTFFIWALYNAYKVGDPFFNFHYHSLAFDFIYGINLSSLSGILNAAVSGLLFGIPYEFYYMFILLGFVIVLMGVYFLIKNIKKIQIFFIFIVTGINFLYLSIFMAIPGDPRLIQPFFPYILYLVGIGLANIINHYKTIHSEKSDLGVYNFLVICFFITYFLRGIENINLSLNPIIALLSLIFLIINEIVAFIVIYKSKNANIFFLN
;
A
#
# COMPACT_ATOMS: atom_id res chain seq x y z
N MET A 1 13.96 -27.95 -5.43
CA MET A 1 14.20 -26.65 -6.09
C MET A 1 15.19 -25.87 -5.24
N LYS A 2 16.41 -25.57 -5.71
CA LYS A 2 17.38 -24.80 -4.90
C LYS A 2 16.89 -23.36 -4.78
N LEU A 3 16.79 -22.84 -3.55
CA LEU A 3 16.46 -21.43 -3.30
C LEU A 3 17.60 -20.56 -3.84
N ALA A 4 17.27 -19.44 -4.51
CA ALA A 4 18.28 -18.50 -4.94
C ALA A 4 18.79 -17.68 -3.75
N LYS A 5 19.98 -17.07 -3.88
CA LYS A 5 20.62 -16.28 -2.81
C LYS A 5 19.67 -15.25 -2.18
N TYR A 6 18.89 -14.54 -2.99
CA TYR A 6 17.95 -13.52 -2.50
C TYR A 6 16.73 -14.11 -1.77
N ASP A 7 16.33 -15.34 -2.07
CA ASP A 7 15.21 -15.99 -1.37
C ASP A 7 15.59 -16.28 0.09
N TYR A 8 16.84 -16.68 0.36
CA TYR A 8 17.34 -16.86 1.73
C TYR A 8 17.37 -15.55 2.53
N ILE A 9 17.87 -14.47 1.92
CA ILE A 9 17.90 -13.15 2.56
C ILE A 9 16.47 -12.67 2.83
N PHE A 10 15.55 -12.91 1.89
CA PHE A 10 14.14 -12.60 2.07
C PHE A 10 13.54 -13.31 3.29
N PHE A 11 13.85 -14.58 3.54
CA PHE A 11 13.37 -15.28 4.74
C PHE A 11 13.85 -14.62 6.04
N LEU A 12 15.10 -14.12 6.08
CA LEU A 12 15.61 -13.37 7.23
C LEU A 12 14.85 -12.05 7.42
N ILE A 13 14.55 -11.33 6.34
CA ILE A 13 13.74 -10.10 6.38
C ILE A 13 12.31 -10.39 6.83
N LEU A 14 11.70 -11.46 6.32
CA LEU A 14 10.36 -11.88 6.72
C LEU A 14 10.33 -12.22 8.21
N MET A 15 11.32 -12.97 8.70
CA MET A 15 11.43 -13.31 10.12
C MET A 15 11.61 -12.05 10.99
N GLY A 16 12.56 -11.18 10.66
CA GLY A 16 12.79 -9.93 11.39
C GLY A 16 11.59 -8.99 11.37
N GLY A 17 10.97 -8.79 10.20
CA GLY A 17 9.76 -7.98 10.06
C GLY A 17 8.52 -8.57 10.77
N SER A 18 8.44 -9.90 10.89
CA SER A 18 7.40 -10.58 11.67
C SER A 18 7.63 -10.38 13.17
N ILE A 19 8.88 -10.51 13.65
CA ILE A 19 9.23 -10.24 15.05
C ILE A 19 8.89 -8.80 15.42
N LEU A 20 9.22 -7.82 14.58
CA LEU A 20 8.87 -6.41 14.82
C LEU A 20 7.36 -6.19 14.94
N ARG A 21 6.56 -6.84 14.10
CA ARG A 21 5.09 -6.77 14.16
C ARG A 21 4.53 -7.45 15.40
N ILE A 22 5.05 -8.62 15.78
CA ILE A 22 4.70 -9.29 17.04
C ILE A 22 4.98 -8.37 18.23
N ILE A 23 6.17 -7.78 18.30
CA ILE A 23 6.53 -6.79 19.34
C ILE A 23 5.52 -5.64 19.33
N SER A 24 5.17 -5.12 18.15
CA SER A 24 4.18 -4.04 18.04
C SER A 24 2.81 -4.45 18.57
N THR A 25 2.33 -5.68 18.33
CA THR A 25 1.05 -6.15 18.88
C THR A 25 1.01 -6.26 20.41
N ILE A 26 2.18 -6.31 21.05
CA ILE A 26 2.31 -6.38 22.51
C ILE A 26 2.39 -4.97 23.11
N ILE A 27 3.12 -4.06 22.48
CA ILE A 27 3.47 -2.74 23.05
C ILE A 27 2.49 -1.65 22.64
N VAL A 28 1.91 -1.74 21.44
CA VAL A 28 1.05 -0.68 20.90
C VAL A 28 -0.40 -0.90 21.35
N PRO A 29 -1.06 0.10 21.96
CA PRO A 29 -2.45 -0.02 22.33
C PRO A 29 -3.36 -0.07 21.10
N LEU A 30 -4.50 -0.77 21.24
CA LEU A 30 -5.53 -0.80 20.20
C LEU A 30 -6.01 0.62 19.88
N ASN A 31 -6.30 0.86 18.60
CA ASN A 31 -6.97 2.08 18.21
C ASN A 31 -8.46 2.01 18.62
N PRO A 32 -9.08 3.12 19.06
CA PRO A 32 -10.53 3.17 19.31
C PRO A 32 -11.40 2.65 18.15
N ASP A 33 -10.95 2.80 16.89
CA ASP A 33 -11.61 2.23 15.72
C ASP A 33 -11.72 0.70 15.76
N ALA A 34 -10.84 0.02 16.48
CA ALA A 34 -10.83 -1.43 16.65
C ALA A 34 -12.06 -1.92 17.42
N ASP A 35 -12.57 -1.14 18.38
CA ASP A 35 -13.71 -1.51 19.21
C ASP A 35 -14.97 -1.74 18.37
N ILE A 36 -15.18 -0.91 17.34
CA ILE A 36 -16.29 -1.07 16.39
C ILE A 36 -16.18 -2.41 15.65
N TYR A 37 -14.96 -2.83 15.28
CA TYR A 37 -14.74 -4.11 14.62
C TYR A 37 -14.93 -5.29 15.59
N ILE A 38 -14.52 -5.17 16.85
CA ILE A 38 -14.71 -6.17 17.90
C ILE A 38 -16.20 -6.40 18.16
N VAL A 39 -16.95 -5.31 18.39
CA VAL A 39 -18.40 -5.37 18.62
C VAL A 39 -19.09 -6.04 17.43
N SER A 40 -18.69 -5.66 16.21
CA SER A 40 -19.19 -6.27 14.97
C SER A 40 -18.86 -7.76 14.87
N ALA A 41 -17.66 -8.17 15.31
CA ALA A 41 -17.21 -9.56 15.29
C ALA A 41 -17.94 -10.45 16.31
N ARG A 42 -18.22 -9.93 17.53
CA ARG A 42 -19.07 -10.60 18.53
C ARG A 42 -20.49 -10.81 18.00
N GLY A 43 -21.01 -9.79 17.33
CA GLY A 43 -22.38 -9.73 16.85
C GLY A 43 -22.62 -10.39 15.49
N MET A 44 -21.76 -11.28 14.99
CA MET A 44 -21.87 -11.75 13.59
C MET A 44 -23.24 -12.36 13.23
N LEU A 45 -23.92 -13.02 14.18
CA LEU A 45 -25.28 -13.56 13.96
C LEU A 45 -26.38 -12.48 13.97
N LYS A 46 -26.09 -11.30 14.56
CA LYS A 46 -26.97 -10.12 14.63
C LYS A 46 -26.21 -8.88 14.16
N TYR A 47 -25.51 -9.00 13.03
CA TYR A 47 -24.60 -7.94 12.58
C TYR A 47 -25.38 -6.64 12.32
N ALA A 48 -24.92 -5.55 12.90
CA ALA A 48 -25.61 -4.26 12.89
C ALA A 48 -24.58 -3.12 12.85
N SER A 49 -23.66 -3.20 11.90
CA SER A 49 -22.60 -2.21 11.72
C SER A 49 -22.74 -1.54 10.36
N TYR A 50 -22.47 -0.23 10.33
CA TYR A 50 -22.31 0.54 9.09
C TYR A 50 -20.97 0.24 8.39
N ARG A 51 -20.11 -0.57 8.98
CA ARG A 51 -18.86 -1.02 8.35
C ARG A 51 -19.13 -2.34 7.62
N PRO A 52 -18.50 -2.58 6.46
CA PRO A 52 -18.57 -3.88 5.80
C PRO A 52 -17.97 -5.04 6.65
N PRO A 53 -18.47 -6.28 6.49
CA PRO A 53 -18.29 -7.34 7.49
C PRO A 53 -16.99 -8.13 7.40
N MET A 54 -16.18 -7.98 6.36
CA MET A 54 -15.07 -8.92 6.10
C MET A 54 -13.95 -8.85 7.13
N PHE A 55 -13.55 -7.65 7.57
CA PHE A 55 -12.53 -7.53 8.61
C PHE A 55 -13.04 -8.05 9.97
N PRO A 56 -14.25 -7.68 10.44
CA PRO A 56 -14.88 -8.35 11.58
C PRO A 56 -14.99 -9.87 11.44
N LEU A 57 -15.21 -10.41 10.23
CA LEU A 57 -15.30 -11.86 10.01
C LEU A 57 -13.96 -12.56 10.25
N PHE A 58 -12.85 -11.97 9.81
CA PHE A 58 -11.53 -12.48 10.16
C PHE A 58 -11.27 -12.40 11.66
N ILE A 59 -11.70 -11.32 12.33
CA ILE A 59 -11.59 -11.20 13.79
C ILE A 59 -12.38 -12.32 14.47
N SER A 60 -13.62 -12.61 14.03
CA SER A 60 -14.44 -13.68 14.59
C SER A 60 -13.74 -15.04 14.52
N LEU A 61 -13.00 -15.35 13.45
CA LEU A 61 -12.24 -16.60 13.34
C LEU A 61 -11.16 -16.69 14.43
N PHE A 62 -10.41 -15.62 14.66
CA PHE A 62 -9.40 -15.62 15.73
C PHE A 62 -10.04 -15.57 17.12
N LEU A 63 -11.18 -14.90 17.27
CA LEU A 63 -11.93 -14.85 18.53
C LEU A 63 -12.40 -16.25 18.96
N LEU A 64 -12.83 -17.09 18.00
CA LEU A 64 -13.18 -18.49 18.27
C LEU A 64 -11.99 -19.31 18.77
N ILE A 65 -10.77 -18.96 18.37
CA ILE A 65 -9.54 -19.67 18.76
C ILE A 65 -9.02 -19.17 20.10
N THR A 66 -9.02 -17.86 20.32
CA THR A 66 -8.35 -17.24 21.48
C THR A 66 -9.28 -16.98 22.65
N GLY A 67 -10.58 -16.77 22.41
CA GLY A 67 -11.52 -16.25 23.41
C GLY A 67 -11.21 -14.82 23.91
N ASN A 68 -10.15 -14.18 23.38
CA ASN A 68 -9.70 -12.85 23.78
C ASN A 68 -9.76 -11.90 22.59
N GLU A 69 -10.49 -10.81 22.77
CA GLU A 69 -10.86 -9.89 21.70
C GLU A 69 -9.72 -9.02 21.21
N GLY A 70 -8.97 -8.42 22.13
CA GLY A 70 -7.81 -7.63 21.77
C GLY A 70 -6.77 -8.48 21.05
N LEU A 71 -6.55 -9.70 21.55
CA LEU A 71 -5.66 -10.66 20.91
C LEU A 71 -6.18 -11.08 19.53
N ALA A 72 -7.49 -11.33 19.37
CA ALA A 72 -8.08 -11.73 18.09
C ALA A 72 -7.91 -10.66 17.00
N VAL A 73 -8.12 -9.39 17.34
CA VAL A 73 -7.91 -8.27 16.40
C VAL A 73 -6.44 -8.09 16.06
N ASN A 74 -5.56 -8.19 17.06
CA ASN A 74 -4.12 -8.10 16.85
C ASN A 74 -3.61 -9.25 15.97
N LEU A 75 -4.06 -10.48 16.19
CA LEU A 75 -3.71 -11.63 15.34
C LEU A 75 -4.23 -11.48 13.90
N THR A 76 -5.42 -10.91 13.72
CA THR A 76 -5.97 -10.61 12.39
C THR A 76 -5.07 -9.64 11.64
N SER A 77 -4.71 -8.53 12.30
CA SER A 77 -3.86 -7.49 11.74
C SER A 77 -2.43 -8.00 11.50
N LEU A 78 -1.87 -8.74 12.46
CA LEU A 78 -0.56 -9.40 12.36
C LEU A 78 -0.50 -10.34 11.16
N THR A 79 -1.51 -11.18 10.97
CA THR A 79 -1.58 -12.11 9.83
C THR A 79 -1.57 -11.35 8.50
N ALA A 80 -2.37 -10.29 8.40
CA ALA A 80 -2.37 -9.43 7.21
C ALA A 80 -1.00 -8.76 6.98
N GLY A 81 -0.34 -8.28 8.04
CA GLY A 81 0.97 -7.63 7.96
C GLY A 81 2.12 -8.56 7.58
N ILE A 82 2.14 -9.80 8.09
CA ILE A 82 3.13 -10.81 7.68
C ILE A 82 2.91 -11.19 6.21
N LEU A 83 1.66 -11.44 5.81
CA LEU A 83 1.31 -11.72 4.42
C LEU A 83 1.66 -10.54 3.51
N LEU A 84 1.53 -9.30 3.97
CA LEU A 84 1.90 -8.11 3.21
C LEU A 84 3.39 -8.10 2.86
N ILE A 85 4.29 -8.41 3.81
CA ILE A 85 5.73 -8.53 3.54
C ILE A 85 5.98 -9.63 2.50
N PHE A 86 5.35 -10.79 2.70
CA PHE A 86 5.54 -11.95 1.83
C PHE A 86 5.08 -11.70 0.40
N TYR A 87 3.86 -11.17 0.23
CA TYR A 87 3.33 -10.86 -1.09
C TYR A 87 4.02 -9.66 -1.72
N SER A 88 4.56 -8.70 -0.95
CA SER A 88 5.42 -7.64 -1.50
C SER A 88 6.64 -8.24 -2.21
N TYR A 89 7.36 -9.18 -1.58
CA TYR A 89 8.49 -9.86 -2.24
C TYR A 89 8.05 -10.61 -3.50
N LEU A 90 7.04 -11.47 -3.38
CA LEU A 90 6.62 -12.35 -4.48
C LEU A 90 6.04 -11.58 -5.67
N VAL A 91 5.13 -10.64 -5.42
CA VAL A 91 4.42 -9.92 -6.47
C VAL A 91 5.37 -8.97 -7.17
N PHE A 92 6.17 -8.21 -6.44
CA PHE A 92 7.08 -7.23 -7.04
C PHE A 92 8.29 -7.89 -7.71
N SER A 93 8.78 -9.04 -7.22
CA SER A 93 9.77 -9.83 -7.97
C SER A 93 9.21 -10.27 -9.32
N LYS A 94 7.99 -10.82 -9.36
CA LYS A 94 7.34 -11.25 -10.60
C LYS A 94 7.00 -10.09 -11.54
N ALA A 95 6.54 -8.98 -10.98
CA ALA A 95 6.26 -7.76 -11.74
C ALA A 95 7.54 -7.25 -12.43
N SER A 96 8.66 -7.26 -11.69
CA SER A 96 9.98 -6.89 -12.20
C SER A 96 10.53 -7.89 -13.21
N MET A 97 10.36 -9.20 -13.00
CA MET A 97 10.76 -10.21 -14.00
C MET A 97 10.14 -9.89 -15.36
N LYS A 98 8.85 -9.54 -15.40
CA LYS A 98 8.18 -9.14 -16.64
C LYS A 98 8.65 -7.82 -17.24
N LEU A 99 9.03 -6.86 -16.41
CA LEU A 99 9.63 -5.61 -16.87
C LEU A 99 11.02 -5.85 -17.48
N VAL A 100 11.75 -6.81 -16.94
CA VAL A 100 13.18 -7.06 -17.17
C VAL A 100 13.46 -8.13 -18.25
N GLU A 101 12.62 -9.17 -18.37
CA GLU A 101 12.69 -10.21 -19.41
C GLU A 101 12.68 -9.61 -20.82
N ARG A 102 12.07 -8.43 -20.98
CA ARG A 102 12.10 -7.66 -22.23
C ARG A 102 13.48 -7.08 -22.57
N LYS A 103 14.50 -7.24 -21.71
CA LYS A 103 15.77 -6.51 -21.75
C LYS A 103 17.03 -7.33 -21.44
N ASN A 104 16.93 -8.65 -21.35
CA ASN A 104 18.07 -9.52 -21.00
C ASN A 104 18.70 -9.27 -19.62
N MET A 105 18.12 -8.49 -18.69
CA MET A 105 18.67 -8.47 -17.32
C MET A 105 18.22 -9.73 -16.57
N GLY A 106 19.11 -10.33 -15.78
CA GLY A 106 18.88 -11.64 -15.18
C GLY A 106 17.75 -11.67 -14.14
N THR A 107 17.23 -12.87 -13.89
CA THR A 107 16.25 -13.18 -12.83
C THR A 107 16.67 -12.68 -11.44
N ASP A 108 17.98 -12.64 -11.19
CA ASP A 108 18.58 -12.14 -9.96
C ASP A 108 18.29 -10.64 -9.71
N HIS A 109 18.30 -9.81 -10.75
CA HIS A 109 17.99 -8.38 -10.60
C HIS A 109 16.52 -8.16 -10.22
N ALA A 110 15.61 -8.91 -10.83
CA ALA A 110 14.19 -8.84 -10.47
C ALA A 110 13.92 -9.29 -9.02
N LYS A 111 14.61 -10.34 -8.56
CA LYS A 111 14.56 -10.77 -7.15
C LYS A 111 15.14 -9.73 -6.20
N LEU A 112 16.22 -9.03 -6.59
CA LEU A 112 16.77 -7.92 -5.81
C LEU A 112 15.75 -6.78 -5.64
N ILE A 113 15.01 -6.42 -6.69
CA ILE A 113 13.95 -5.40 -6.62
C ILE A 113 12.87 -5.81 -5.61
N GLY A 114 12.38 -7.05 -5.72
CA GLY A 114 11.39 -7.58 -4.78
C GLY A 114 11.93 -7.62 -3.35
N LEU A 115 13.20 -8.00 -3.17
CA LEU A 115 13.88 -8.00 -1.89
C LEU A 115 13.90 -6.60 -1.27
N ILE A 116 14.42 -5.60 -1.98
CA ILE A 116 14.50 -4.21 -1.51
C ILE A 116 13.10 -3.69 -1.16
N THR A 117 12.11 -3.93 -2.01
CA THR A 117 10.72 -3.50 -1.77
C THR A 117 10.17 -4.13 -0.48
N SER A 118 10.34 -5.44 -0.32
CA SER A 118 9.89 -6.16 0.88
C SER A 118 10.64 -5.72 2.14
N THR A 119 11.93 -5.39 2.05
CA THR A 119 12.72 -4.80 3.15
C THR A 119 12.15 -3.46 3.57
N LEU A 120 11.85 -2.58 2.61
CA LEU A 120 11.26 -1.26 2.90
C LEU A 120 9.86 -1.39 3.53
N VAL A 121 9.06 -2.37 3.13
CA VAL A 121 7.76 -2.67 3.76
C VAL A 121 7.92 -3.28 5.15
N ALA A 122 8.89 -4.17 5.34
CA ALA A 122 9.16 -4.82 6.61
C ALA A 122 9.65 -3.83 7.67
N LEU A 123 10.51 -2.89 7.29
CA LEU A 123 11.15 -1.91 8.16
C LEU A 123 10.35 -0.62 8.36
N ASN A 124 9.30 -0.35 7.58
CA ASN A 124 8.54 0.88 7.74
C ASN A 124 7.81 0.91 9.09
N LEU A 125 8.27 1.74 10.03
CA LEU A 125 7.72 1.81 11.39
C LEU A 125 6.26 2.26 11.44
N PHE A 126 5.79 3.04 10.46
CA PHE A 126 4.38 3.42 10.39
C PHE A 126 3.48 2.20 10.09
N LEU A 127 3.89 1.33 9.16
CA LEU A 127 3.21 0.04 8.92
C LEU A 127 3.27 -0.87 10.15
N VAL A 128 4.45 -0.98 10.78
CA VAL A 128 4.62 -1.79 12.00
C VAL A 128 3.72 -1.27 13.13
N TYR A 129 3.68 0.04 13.36
CA TYR A 129 2.86 0.64 14.40
C TYR A 129 1.36 0.44 14.15
N ASN A 130 0.87 0.72 12.93
CA ASN A 130 -0.55 0.51 12.61
C ASN A 130 -0.94 -0.98 12.63
N ASN A 131 0.01 -1.90 12.43
CA ASN A 131 -0.24 -3.32 12.64
C ASN A 131 -0.63 -3.64 14.10
N GLY A 132 0.12 -3.10 15.06
CA GLY A 132 -0.16 -3.29 16.49
C GLY A 132 -1.43 -2.61 16.98
N ARG A 133 -1.94 -1.60 16.24
CA ARG A 133 -3.19 -0.91 16.56
C ARG A 133 -4.46 -1.71 16.26
N GLY A 134 -4.34 -2.89 15.65
CA GLY A 134 -5.50 -3.76 15.40
C GLY A 134 -6.43 -3.29 14.30
N LEU A 135 -5.88 -2.73 13.21
CA LEU A 135 -6.67 -2.09 12.16
C LEU A 135 -6.66 -2.84 10.82
N ARG A 136 -7.59 -2.46 9.93
CA ARG A 136 -7.82 -3.14 8.65
C ARG A 136 -6.89 -2.71 7.51
N GLU A 137 -6.10 -1.66 7.68
CA GLU A 137 -5.34 -1.05 6.58
C GLU A 137 -4.27 -1.99 6.01
N GLU A 138 -3.64 -2.84 6.83
CA GLU A 138 -2.70 -3.87 6.37
C GLU A 138 -3.40 -4.88 5.44
N LEU A 139 -4.64 -5.27 5.74
CA LEU A 139 -5.45 -6.15 4.89
C LEU A 139 -5.82 -5.45 3.57
N ILE A 140 -6.27 -4.20 3.63
CA ILE A 140 -6.58 -3.40 2.43
C ILE A 140 -5.34 -3.31 1.53
N THR A 141 -4.19 -2.98 2.13
CA THR A 141 -2.89 -2.86 1.43
C THR A 141 -2.50 -4.17 0.75
N LEU A 142 -2.62 -5.30 1.46
CA LEU A 142 -2.37 -6.63 0.91
C LEU A 142 -3.27 -6.93 -0.29
N LEU A 143 -4.56 -6.65 -0.17
CA LEU A 143 -5.54 -6.90 -1.24
C LEU A 143 -5.25 -6.04 -2.47
N CYS A 144 -4.79 -4.80 -2.32
CA CYS A 144 -4.35 -3.95 -3.43
C CYS A 144 -3.22 -4.61 -4.22
N ILE A 145 -2.17 -5.08 -3.53
CA ILE A 145 -1.04 -5.77 -4.17
C ILE A 145 -1.52 -7.03 -4.91
N LEU A 146 -2.44 -7.80 -4.32
CA LEU A 146 -3.00 -8.99 -4.94
C LEU A 146 -3.86 -8.67 -6.18
N ILE A 147 -4.67 -7.60 -6.14
CA ILE A 147 -5.41 -7.13 -7.32
C ILE A 147 -4.43 -6.71 -8.43
N PHE A 148 -3.38 -5.96 -8.10
CA PHE A 148 -2.32 -5.63 -9.06
C PHE A 148 -1.69 -6.89 -9.66
N TYR A 149 -1.36 -7.87 -8.82
CA TYR A 149 -0.80 -9.15 -9.27
C TYR A 149 -1.72 -9.87 -10.25
N PHE A 150 -2.97 -10.12 -9.87
CA PHE A 150 -3.90 -10.89 -10.70
C PHE A 150 -4.36 -10.12 -11.94
N THR A 151 -4.44 -8.79 -11.87
CA THR A 151 -4.89 -7.95 -13.00
C THR A 151 -3.77 -7.75 -14.01
N ILE A 152 -2.56 -7.38 -13.55
CA ILE A 152 -1.46 -6.94 -14.42
C ILE A 152 -0.35 -7.97 -14.53
N VAL A 153 0.11 -8.52 -13.41
CA VAL A 153 1.32 -9.37 -13.40
C VAL A 153 1.02 -10.78 -13.92
N LYS A 154 -0.09 -11.41 -13.52
CA LYS A 154 -0.41 -12.80 -13.88
C LYS A 154 -1.16 -12.85 -15.20
N GLU A 155 -0.56 -13.30 -16.29
CA GLU A 155 -1.21 -13.29 -17.63
C GLU A 155 -2.21 -14.43 -17.85
N GLU A 156 -1.96 -15.60 -17.25
CA GLU A 156 -2.80 -16.80 -17.43
C GLU A 156 -4.25 -16.58 -16.98
N HIS A 157 -5.19 -16.91 -17.87
CA HIS A 157 -6.63 -16.83 -17.64
C HIS A 157 -7.25 -18.14 -17.16
N ASN A 158 -6.51 -18.96 -16.41
CA ASN A 158 -7.07 -20.20 -15.88
C ASN A 158 -8.15 -19.91 -14.82
N PHE A 159 -9.06 -20.88 -14.65
CA PHE A 159 -10.21 -20.75 -13.76
C PHE A 159 -9.80 -20.43 -12.31
N LYS A 160 -8.74 -21.10 -11.80
CA LYS A 160 -8.20 -20.87 -10.46
C LYS A 160 -7.80 -19.41 -10.23
N ASN A 161 -7.08 -18.78 -11.17
CA ASN A 161 -6.65 -17.39 -11.07
C ASN A 161 -7.84 -16.43 -11.15
N MET A 162 -8.85 -16.71 -11.98
CA MET A 162 -10.05 -15.89 -12.07
C MET A 162 -10.87 -15.94 -10.77
N ILE A 163 -11.01 -17.13 -10.16
CA ILE A 163 -11.63 -17.26 -8.83
C ILE A 163 -10.81 -16.49 -7.79
N SER A 164 -9.49 -16.64 -7.76
CA SER A 164 -8.66 -15.90 -6.80
C SER A 164 -8.82 -14.38 -6.95
N LEU A 165 -8.83 -13.86 -8.19
CA LEU A 165 -9.11 -12.45 -8.46
C LEU A 165 -10.50 -12.04 -7.97
N SER A 166 -11.53 -12.84 -8.24
CA SER A 166 -12.88 -12.61 -7.75
C SER A 166 -12.91 -12.52 -6.23
N CYS A 167 -12.36 -13.52 -5.53
CA CYS A 167 -12.31 -13.54 -4.06
C CYS A 167 -11.59 -12.31 -3.50
N VAL A 168 -10.46 -11.91 -4.08
CA VAL A 168 -9.72 -10.72 -3.62
C VAL A 168 -10.58 -9.45 -3.78
N VAL A 169 -11.30 -9.30 -4.89
CA VAL A 169 -12.22 -8.16 -5.09
C VAL A 169 -13.38 -8.18 -4.10
N VAL A 170 -14.00 -9.35 -3.87
CA VAL A 170 -15.08 -9.52 -2.88
C VAL A 170 -14.58 -9.14 -1.49
N ILE A 171 -13.42 -9.66 -1.07
CA ILE A 171 -12.82 -9.37 0.23
C ILE A 171 -12.53 -7.87 0.35
N LEU A 172 -11.92 -7.23 -0.65
CA LEU A 172 -11.64 -5.79 -0.61
C LEU A 172 -12.93 -4.98 -0.44
N THR A 173 -13.95 -5.30 -1.23
CA THR A 173 -15.25 -4.60 -1.23
C THR A 173 -15.94 -4.75 0.13
N LEU A 174 -15.91 -5.96 0.72
CA LEU A 174 -16.48 -6.23 2.04
C LEU A 174 -15.57 -5.85 3.21
N THR A 175 -14.32 -5.43 2.98
CA THR A 175 -13.43 -4.85 4.00
C THR A 175 -13.61 -3.34 4.05
N HIS A 176 -13.70 -2.68 2.89
CA HIS A 176 -13.88 -1.25 2.76
C HIS A 176 -14.54 -0.89 1.42
N LEU A 177 -15.87 -0.70 1.44
CA LEU A 177 -16.69 -0.50 0.25
C LEU A 177 -16.21 0.65 -0.64
N THR A 178 -15.94 1.82 -0.05
CA THR A 178 -15.52 3.00 -0.81
C THR A 178 -14.15 2.83 -1.43
N PHE A 179 -13.16 2.32 -0.68
CA PHE A 179 -11.85 1.99 -1.23
C PHE A 179 -11.97 0.96 -2.36
N GLY A 180 -12.81 -0.07 -2.19
CA GLY A 180 -13.14 -1.03 -3.25
C GLY A 180 -13.67 -0.34 -4.50
N LEU A 181 -14.65 0.55 -4.37
CA LEU A 181 -15.21 1.32 -5.48
C LEU A 181 -14.13 2.10 -6.24
N PHE A 182 -13.29 2.89 -5.55
CA PHE A 182 -12.25 3.70 -6.21
C PHE A 182 -11.11 2.87 -6.80
N MET A 183 -10.79 1.72 -6.20
CA MET A 183 -9.89 0.74 -6.81
C MET A 183 -10.44 0.22 -8.14
N ILE A 184 -11.73 -0.14 -8.20
CA ILE A 184 -12.38 -0.65 -9.41
C ILE A 184 -12.50 0.44 -10.48
N LEU A 185 -12.89 1.66 -10.09
CA LEU A 185 -12.88 2.83 -10.97
C LEU A 185 -11.47 3.05 -11.53
N GLY A 186 -10.43 2.99 -10.70
CA GLY A 186 -9.03 3.05 -11.14
C GLY A 186 -8.70 2.04 -12.23
N ILE A 187 -9.11 0.78 -12.05
CA ILE A 187 -8.91 -0.29 -13.05
C ILE A 187 -9.70 -0.02 -14.33
N LEU A 188 -10.92 0.49 -14.23
CA LEU A 188 -11.75 0.84 -15.38
C LEU A 188 -11.13 1.97 -16.19
N PHE A 189 -10.74 3.07 -15.53
CA PHE A 189 -10.04 4.18 -16.19
C PHE A 189 -8.76 3.68 -16.85
N TYR A 190 -7.95 2.89 -16.15
CA TYR A 190 -6.75 2.27 -16.72
C TYR A 190 -7.07 1.43 -17.98
N SER A 191 -8.20 0.72 -18.00
CA SER A 191 -8.62 -0.10 -19.14
C SER A 191 -9.14 0.71 -20.34
N LEU A 192 -9.71 1.89 -20.08
CA LEU A 192 -10.28 2.79 -21.09
C LEU A 192 -9.25 3.73 -21.71
N LEU A 193 -8.26 4.17 -20.94
CA LEU A 193 -7.24 5.12 -21.41
C LEU A 193 -6.47 4.67 -22.66
N PRO A 194 -6.11 3.38 -22.84
CA PRO A 194 -5.51 2.88 -24.08
C PRO A 194 -6.38 3.02 -25.35
N TYR A 195 -7.66 3.39 -25.25
CA TYR A 195 -8.48 3.72 -26.42
C TYR A 195 -8.28 5.16 -26.90
N LEU A 196 -7.65 6.02 -26.09
CA LEU A 196 -7.27 7.37 -26.50
C LEU A 196 -6.05 7.31 -27.41
N LYS A 197 -6.12 7.99 -28.56
CA LYS A 197 -5.09 8.00 -29.63
C LYS A 197 -3.66 8.27 -29.13
N TYR A 198 -3.51 9.00 -28.03
CA TYR A 198 -2.21 9.43 -27.52
C TYR A 198 -1.59 8.45 -26.51
N ILE A 199 -2.34 7.44 -26.02
CA ILE A 199 -1.89 6.53 -24.95
C ILE A 199 -1.60 5.15 -25.54
N HIS A 200 -0.32 4.83 -25.69
CA HIS A 200 0.15 3.59 -26.30
C HIS A 200 0.53 2.55 -25.23
N VAL A 201 -0.44 2.09 -24.44
CA VAL A 201 -0.25 1.06 -23.41
C VAL A 201 -1.10 -0.17 -23.73
N LYS A 202 -0.59 -1.38 -23.48
CA LYS A 202 -1.32 -2.62 -23.73
C LYS A 202 -2.54 -2.70 -22.80
N LYS A 203 -3.70 -3.04 -23.38
CA LYS A 203 -4.98 -3.18 -22.67
C LYS A 203 -4.96 -4.36 -21.69
N PRO A 204 -5.66 -4.25 -20.54
CA PRO A 204 -5.94 -5.40 -19.71
C PRO A 204 -6.88 -6.37 -20.44
N SER A 205 -6.85 -7.64 -20.04
CA SER A 205 -7.76 -8.64 -20.60
C SER A 205 -9.21 -8.35 -20.18
N LEU A 206 -10.10 -8.29 -21.17
CA LEU A 206 -11.53 -8.09 -20.97
C LEU A 206 -12.13 -9.12 -20.01
N ARG A 207 -11.66 -10.38 -20.06
CA ARG A 207 -12.13 -11.44 -19.15
C ARG A 207 -11.89 -11.10 -17.68
N LYS A 208 -10.71 -10.55 -17.36
CA LYS A 208 -10.41 -10.12 -15.99
C LYS A 208 -11.27 -8.94 -15.58
N LEU A 209 -11.47 -7.98 -16.49
CA LEU A 209 -12.30 -6.81 -16.23
C LEU A 209 -13.74 -7.23 -15.92
N VAL A 210 -14.30 -8.18 -16.68
CA VAL A 210 -15.64 -8.74 -16.43
C VAL A 210 -15.69 -9.42 -15.06
N VAL A 211 -14.71 -10.25 -14.70
CA VAL A 211 -14.66 -10.89 -13.37
C VAL A 211 -14.62 -9.85 -12.24
N ILE A 212 -13.80 -8.82 -12.39
CA ILE A 212 -13.67 -7.72 -11.43
C ILE A 212 -15.01 -6.99 -11.26
N LEU A 213 -15.65 -6.59 -12.37
CA LEU A 213 -16.93 -5.89 -12.38
C LEU A 213 -18.06 -6.73 -11.80
N LEU A 214 -18.18 -7.99 -12.20
CA LEU A 214 -19.21 -8.89 -11.69
C LEU A 214 -19.02 -9.17 -10.20
N SER A 215 -17.78 -9.39 -9.75
CA SER A 215 -17.48 -9.63 -8.33
C SER A 215 -17.81 -8.42 -7.48
N PHE A 216 -17.37 -7.23 -7.91
CA PHE A 216 -17.68 -5.98 -7.22
C PHE A 216 -19.20 -5.72 -7.18
N SER A 217 -19.87 -5.76 -8.34
CA SER A 217 -21.30 -5.46 -8.44
C SER A 217 -22.14 -6.42 -7.61
N SER A 218 -21.89 -7.73 -7.73
CA SER A 218 -22.62 -8.75 -6.96
C SER A 218 -22.44 -8.53 -5.45
N THR A 219 -21.22 -8.24 -5.02
CA THR A 219 -20.90 -8.01 -3.61
C THR A 219 -21.53 -6.72 -3.09
N PHE A 220 -21.46 -5.65 -3.89
CA PHE A 220 -22.11 -4.37 -3.59
C PHE A 220 -23.61 -4.55 -3.43
N PHE A 221 -24.28 -5.24 -4.36
CA PHE A 221 -25.71 -5.48 -4.30
C PHE A 221 -26.10 -6.37 -3.12
N ILE A 222 -25.36 -7.45 -2.85
CA ILE A 222 -25.60 -8.30 -1.68
C ILE A 222 -25.50 -7.47 -0.39
N TRP A 223 -24.48 -6.61 -0.28
CA TRP A 223 -24.32 -5.73 0.87
C TRP A 223 -25.42 -4.67 0.97
N ALA A 224 -25.82 -4.05 -0.13
CA ALA A 224 -26.91 -3.10 -0.18
C ALA A 224 -28.26 -3.73 0.22
N LEU A 225 -28.56 -4.92 -0.30
CA LEU A 225 -29.76 -5.70 0.07
C LEU A 225 -29.75 -6.05 1.56
N TYR A 226 -28.59 -6.44 2.10
CA TYR A 226 -28.43 -6.70 3.52
C TYR A 226 -28.75 -5.45 4.36
N ASN A 227 -28.21 -4.29 4.01
CA ASN A 227 -28.47 -3.04 4.73
C ASN A 227 -29.93 -2.58 4.60
N ALA A 228 -30.53 -2.73 3.42
CA ALA A 228 -31.95 -2.48 3.23
C ALA A 228 -32.82 -3.37 4.13
N TYR A 229 -32.49 -4.66 4.23
CA TYR A 229 -33.21 -5.60 5.09
C TYR A 229 -33.02 -5.29 6.59
N LYS A 230 -31.80 -4.98 7.03
CA LYS A 230 -31.48 -4.80 8.45
C LYS A 230 -31.79 -3.42 9.01
N VAL A 231 -31.61 -2.39 8.19
CA VAL A 231 -31.62 -0.99 8.64
C VAL A 231 -32.61 -0.14 7.85
N GLY A 232 -33.21 -0.68 6.78
CA GLY A 232 -34.15 0.06 5.93
C GLY A 232 -33.50 0.99 4.91
N ASP A 233 -32.16 1.06 4.87
CA ASP A 233 -31.41 1.91 3.95
C ASP A 233 -30.32 1.10 3.20
N PRO A 234 -30.43 0.89 1.87
CA PRO A 234 -29.40 0.19 1.09
C PRO A 234 -28.06 0.92 1.05
N PHE A 235 -28.04 2.23 1.27
CA PHE A 235 -26.85 3.08 1.22
C PHE A 235 -26.38 3.51 2.62
N PHE A 236 -26.80 2.82 3.67
CA PHE A 236 -26.51 3.13 5.07
C PHE A 236 -25.02 3.48 5.34
N ASN A 237 -24.09 2.70 4.78
CA ASN A 237 -22.64 2.97 4.89
C ASN A 237 -22.24 4.36 4.34
N PHE A 238 -22.78 4.73 3.18
CA PHE A 238 -22.48 6.01 2.52
C PHE A 238 -23.18 7.17 3.22
N HIS A 239 -24.38 6.96 3.75
CA HIS A 239 -25.08 7.96 4.55
C HIS A 239 -24.26 8.34 5.81
N TYR A 240 -23.77 7.34 6.55
CA TYR A 240 -22.88 7.57 7.70
C TYR A 240 -21.59 8.29 7.31
N HIS A 241 -21.02 7.96 6.17
CA HIS A 241 -19.81 8.63 5.68
C HIS A 241 -20.08 10.10 5.31
N SER A 242 -21.21 10.38 4.67
CA SER A 242 -21.64 11.75 4.35
C SER A 242 -21.94 12.58 5.59
N LEU A 243 -22.60 12.00 6.59
CA LEU A 243 -22.88 12.67 7.86
C LEU A 243 -21.59 12.97 8.64
N ALA A 244 -20.64 12.03 8.66
CA ALA A 244 -19.33 12.27 9.26
C ALA A 244 -18.59 13.43 8.56
N PHE A 245 -18.69 13.50 7.22
CA PHE A 245 -18.05 14.58 6.46
C PHE A 245 -18.67 15.95 6.76
N ASP A 246 -20.00 16.04 6.80
CA ASP A 246 -20.71 17.26 7.15
C ASP A 246 -20.42 17.69 8.61
N PHE A 247 -20.45 16.74 9.54
CA PHE A 247 -20.20 17.00 10.97
C PHE A 247 -18.77 17.47 11.25
N ILE A 248 -17.77 16.82 10.66
CA ILE A 248 -16.36 17.12 10.94
C ILE A 248 -15.88 18.36 10.15
N TYR A 249 -16.37 18.54 8.92
CA TYR A 249 -15.79 19.51 7.98
C TYR A 249 -16.75 20.63 7.56
N GLY A 250 -18.03 20.58 7.94
CA GLY A 250 -19.02 21.59 7.56
C GLY A 250 -19.28 21.66 6.05
N ILE A 251 -18.92 20.61 5.31
CA ILE A 251 -19.10 20.54 3.86
C ILE A 251 -20.28 19.62 3.54
N ASN A 252 -21.38 20.24 3.11
CA ASN A 252 -22.54 19.49 2.65
C ASN A 252 -22.35 19.00 1.21
N LEU A 253 -22.11 17.69 1.06
CA LEU A 253 -21.93 17.01 -0.23
C LEU A 253 -23.25 16.73 -0.99
N SER A 254 -24.40 17.14 -0.46
CA SER A 254 -25.70 16.92 -1.12
C SER A 254 -26.00 17.88 -2.29
N SER A 255 -25.17 18.92 -2.49
CA SER A 255 -25.32 19.89 -3.58
C SER A 255 -24.13 19.83 -4.55
N LEU A 256 -24.38 20.09 -5.85
CA LEU A 256 -23.32 20.15 -6.86
C LEU A 256 -22.26 21.22 -6.52
N SER A 257 -22.69 22.37 -5.99
CA SER A 257 -21.78 23.42 -5.51
C SER A 257 -20.90 22.93 -4.36
N GLY A 258 -21.45 22.16 -3.42
CA GLY A 258 -20.68 21.55 -2.34
C GLY A 258 -19.65 20.54 -2.86
N ILE A 259 -20.01 19.72 -3.85
CA ILE A 259 -19.10 18.76 -4.49
C ILE A 259 -17.97 19.49 -5.23
N LEU A 260 -18.29 20.52 -6.01
CA LEU A 260 -17.27 21.29 -6.74
C LEU A 260 -16.32 22.02 -5.79
N ASN A 261 -16.83 22.61 -4.70
CA ASN A 261 -16.00 23.25 -3.68
C ASN A 261 -15.11 22.23 -2.97
N ALA A 262 -15.63 21.05 -2.61
CA ALA A 262 -14.83 19.96 -2.06
C ALA A 262 -13.74 19.51 -3.05
N ALA A 263 -14.08 19.43 -4.35
CA ALA A 263 -13.14 19.05 -5.38
C ALA A 263 -11.98 20.07 -5.51
N VAL A 264 -12.30 21.37 -5.57
CA VAL A 264 -11.29 22.43 -5.64
C VAL A 264 -10.43 22.47 -4.39
N SER A 265 -11.04 22.40 -3.20
CA SER A 265 -10.31 22.35 -1.92
C SER A 265 -9.42 21.11 -1.82
N GLY A 266 -9.89 19.95 -2.26
CA GLY A 266 -9.10 18.73 -2.30
C GLY A 266 -7.89 18.83 -3.24
N LEU A 267 -8.06 19.44 -4.40
CA LEU A 267 -6.96 19.66 -5.34
C LEU A 267 -5.91 20.66 -4.79
N LEU A 268 -6.37 21.75 -4.18
CA LEU A 268 -5.48 22.83 -3.70
C LEU A 268 -4.80 22.53 -2.38
N PHE A 269 -5.47 21.79 -1.48
CA PHE A 269 -5.01 21.56 -0.12
C PHE A 269 -4.85 20.08 0.21
N GLY A 270 -5.76 19.23 -0.27
CA GLY A 270 -5.75 17.79 0.00
C GLY A 270 -4.54 17.07 -0.59
N ILE A 271 -4.30 17.22 -1.90
CA ILE A 271 -3.16 16.58 -2.58
C ILE A 271 -1.82 17.02 -1.95
N PRO A 272 -1.55 18.32 -1.72
CA PRO A 272 -0.34 18.74 -1.01
C PRO A 272 -0.19 18.11 0.38
N TYR A 273 -1.29 17.93 1.11
CA TYR A 273 -1.27 17.33 2.44
C TYR A 273 -0.96 15.83 2.41
N GLU A 274 -1.49 15.11 1.43
CA GLU A 274 -1.14 13.71 1.19
C GLU A 274 0.35 13.54 0.85
N PHE A 275 0.89 14.41 -0.02
CA PHE A 275 2.32 14.44 -0.30
C PHE A 275 3.15 14.79 0.94
N TYR A 276 2.70 15.74 1.74
CA TYR A 276 3.34 16.10 3.01
C TYR A 276 3.45 14.89 3.94
N TYR A 277 2.36 14.14 4.14
CA TYR A 277 2.40 12.91 4.94
C TYR A 277 3.28 11.83 4.31
N MET A 278 3.22 11.65 2.99
CA MET A 278 4.12 10.71 2.31
C MET A 278 5.59 11.08 2.52
N PHE A 279 5.95 12.37 2.48
CA PHE A 279 7.32 12.81 2.71
C PHE A 279 7.77 12.55 4.15
N ILE A 280 6.90 12.77 5.14
CA ILE A 280 7.19 12.44 6.53
C ILE A 280 7.39 10.93 6.70
N LEU A 281 6.44 10.14 6.21
CA LEU A 281 6.35 8.71 6.50
C LEU A 281 7.27 7.82 5.65
N LEU A 282 7.64 8.27 4.44
CA LEU A 282 8.50 7.50 3.55
C LEU A 282 9.85 8.18 3.32
N GLY A 283 9.91 9.48 3.08
CA GLY A 283 11.09 10.09 2.46
C GLY A 283 10.78 11.16 1.47
N PHE A 284 11.34 12.35 1.61
CA PHE A 284 11.31 13.33 0.54
C PHE A 284 12.07 12.81 -0.67
N VAL A 285 13.35 12.44 -0.51
CA VAL A 285 14.18 11.87 -1.59
C VAL A 285 13.58 10.56 -2.09
N ILE A 286 13.05 9.70 -1.21
CA ILE A 286 12.44 8.42 -1.59
C ILE A 286 11.18 8.63 -2.45
N VAL A 287 10.26 9.49 -1.99
CA VAL A 287 9.04 9.79 -2.74
C VAL A 287 9.38 10.48 -4.06
N LEU A 288 10.28 11.45 -4.06
CA LEU A 288 10.73 12.09 -5.31
C LEU A 288 11.35 11.09 -6.28
N MET A 289 12.13 10.14 -5.79
CA MET A 289 12.70 9.07 -6.62
C MET A 289 11.59 8.19 -7.21
N GLY A 290 10.59 7.81 -6.40
CA GLY A 290 9.43 7.05 -6.86
C GLY A 290 8.61 7.80 -7.90
N VAL A 291 8.31 9.08 -7.67
CA VAL A 291 7.58 9.96 -8.60
C VAL A 291 8.38 10.16 -9.89
N TYR A 292 9.68 10.44 -9.80
CA TYR A 292 10.54 10.61 -10.96
C TYR A 292 10.58 9.34 -11.81
N PHE A 293 10.75 8.17 -11.17
CA PHE A 293 10.73 6.88 -11.86
C PHE A 293 9.38 6.61 -12.52
N LEU A 294 8.27 6.93 -11.84
CA LEU A 294 6.91 6.81 -12.37
C LEU A 294 6.73 7.65 -13.64
N ILE A 295 7.08 8.95 -13.59
CA ILE A 295 6.88 9.88 -14.71
C ILE A 295 7.72 9.44 -15.91
N LYS A 296 8.98 9.07 -15.69
CA LYS A 296 9.89 8.66 -16.77
C LYS A 296 9.48 7.35 -17.44
N ASN A 297 8.84 6.44 -16.70
CA ASN A 297 8.53 5.10 -17.18
C ASN A 297 7.02 4.84 -17.32
N ILE A 298 6.22 5.91 -17.39
CA ILE A 298 4.76 5.87 -17.41
C ILE A 298 4.18 5.01 -18.53
N LYS A 299 4.93 4.80 -19.62
CA LYS A 299 4.52 3.96 -20.75
C LYS A 299 4.54 2.45 -20.45
N LYS A 300 5.24 2.01 -19.40
CA LYS A 300 5.29 0.59 -19.04
C LYS A 300 3.99 0.19 -18.35
N ILE A 301 3.43 -0.96 -18.74
CA ILE A 301 2.07 -1.39 -18.38
C ILE A 301 1.84 -1.42 -16.85
N GLN A 302 2.82 -1.90 -16.07
CA GLN A 302 2.78 -1.95 -14.61
C GLN A 302 2.78 -0.54 -13.98
N ILE A 303 3.62 0.35 -14.50
CA ILE A 303 3.81 1.70 -13.96
C ILE A 303 2.62 2.58 -14.30
N PHE A 304 2.08 2.44 -15.53
CA PHE A 304 0.84 3.10 -15.92
C PHE A 304 -0.34 2.69 -15.03
N PHE A 305 -0.44 1.41 -14.69
CA PHE A 305 -1.47 0.92 -13.77
C PHE A 305 -1.33 1.56 -12.39
N ILE A 306 -0.12 1.53 -11.82
CA ILE A 306 0.15 2.14 -10.51
C ILE A 306 -0.23 3.63 -10.55
N PHE A 307 0.18 4.36 -11.58
CA PHE A 307 -0.14 5.78 -11.70
C PHE A 307 -1.64 6.06 -11.70
N ILE A 308 -2.42 5.36 -12.54
CA ILE A 308 -3.86 5.61 -12.66
C ILE A 308 -4.61 5.19 -11.41
N VAL A 309 -4.32 4.01 -10.87
CA VAL A 309 -5.01 3.50 -9.68
C VAL A 309 -4.68 4.33 -8.46
N THR A 310 -3.39 4.59 -8.19
CA THR A 310 -2.98 5.41 -7.05
C THR A 310 -3.49 6.83 -7.23
N GLY A 311 -3.39 7.42 -8.42
CA GLY A 311 -3.87 8.77 -8.70
C GLY A 311 -5.39 8.95 -8.49
N ILE A 312 -6.22 8.00 -8.92
CA ILE A 312 -7.68 8.06 -8.70
C ILE A 312 -8.02 7.93 -7.21
N ASN A 313 -7.31 7.07 -6.47
CA ASN A 313 -7.56 6.95 -5.05
C ASN A 313 -7.03 8.15 -4.25
N PHE A 314 -5.88 8.73 -4.63
CA PHE A 314 -5.40 10.00 -4.07
C PHE A 314 -6.39 11.12 -4.34
N LEU A 315 -6.91 11.24 -5.56
CA LEU A 315 -7.95 12.22 -5.86
C LEU A 315 -9.19 12.03 -4.98
N TYR A 316 -9.62 10.78 -4.77
CA TYR A 316 -10.72 10.50 -3.84
C TYR A 316 -10.40 10.92 -2.40
N LEU A 317 -9.25 10.51 -1.87
CA LEU A 317 -8.81 10.91 -0.53
C LEU A 317 -8.76 12.44 -0.42
N SER A 318 -8.24 13.11 -1.44
CA SER A 318 -8.08 14.55 -1.47
C SER A 318 -9.43 15.28 -1.47
N ILE A 319 -10.38 14.82 -2.27
CA ILE A 319 -11.70 15.49 -2.41
C ILE A 319 -12.62 15.18 -1.23
N PHE A 320 -12.60 13.94 -0.74
CA PHE A 320 -13.61 13.42 0.20
C PHE A 320 -13.07 13.10 1.58
N MET A 321 -11.76 13.20 1.81
CA MET A 321 -11.12 12.84 3.09
C MET A 321 -10.00 13.80 3.54
N ALA A 322 -9.60 14.79 2.73
CA ALA A 322 -8.41 15.61 3.02
C ALA A 322 -8.74 17.04 3.46
N ILE A 323 -9.22 17.16 4.69
CA ILE A 323 -8.92 18.27 5.63
C ILE A 323 -8.78 17.57 7.01
N PRO A 324 -7.78 17.93 7.86
CA PRO A 324 -6.84 16.95 8.42
C PRO A 324 -7.54 15.80 9.17
N GLY A 325 -7.10 14.55 9.00
CA GLY A 325 -7.79 13.46 9.69
C GLY A 325 -6.93 12.27 10.01
N ASP A 326 -6.32 11.65 9.00
CA ASP A 326 -5.73 10.35 9.24
C ASP A 326 -4.67 9.91 8.21
N PRO A 327 -3.37 9.91 8.57
CA PRO A 327 -2.32 9.42 7.68
C PRO A 327 -2.45 7.92 7.35
N ARG A 328 -3.31 7.15 8.05
CA ARG A 328 -3.55 5.73 7.74
C ARG A 328 -4.16 5.53 6.35
N LEU A 329 -4.89 6.51 5.83
CA LEU A 329 -5.64 6.37 4.57
C LEU A 329 -4.74 6.25 3.34
N ILE A 330 -3.53 6.81 3.38
CA ILE A 330 -2.53 6.71 2.29
C ILE A 330 -1.69 5.42 2.35
N GLN A 331 -1.76 4.68 3.46
CA GLN A 331 -1.00 3.45 3.70
C GLN A 331 -1.13 2.40 2.59
N PRO A 332 -2.32 2.15 2.01
CA PRO A 332 -2.49 1.15 0.94
C PRO A 332 -1.63 1.38 -0.30
N PHE A 333 -1.12 2.59 -0.51
CA PHE A 333 -0.32 2.94 -1.67
C PHE A 333 1.19 2.84 -1.44
N PHE A 334 1.62 2.74 -0.18
CA PHE A 334 3.05 2.71 0.17
C PHE A 334 3.80 1.60 -0.58
N PRO A 335 3.31 0.35 -0.67
CA PRO A 335 4.05 -0.69 -1.38
C PRO A 335 4.27 -0.40 -2.86
N TYR A 336 3.38 0.33 -3.53
CA TYR A 336 3.58 0.72 -4.93
C TYR A 336 4.68 1.77 -5.08
N ILE A 337 4.73 2.77 -4.20
CA ILE A 337 5.79 3.78 -4.18
C ILE A 337 7.13 3.12 -3.84
N LEU A 338 7.15 2.28 -2.80
CA LEU A 338 8.33 1.51 -2.39
C LEU A 338 8.80 0.53 -3.47
N TYR A 339 7.89 0.01 -4.30
CA TYR A 339 8.25 -0.79 -5.47
C TYR A 339 9.00 0.04 -6.53
N LEU A 340 8.50 1.22 -6.87
CA LEU A 340 9.16 2.12 -7.83
C LEU A 340 10.55 2.55 -7.33
N VAL A 341 10.64 2.85 -6.04
CA VAL A 341 11.89 3.11 -5.31
C VAL A 341 12.82 1.90 -5.38
N GLY A 342 12.30 0.70 -5.13
CA GLY A 342 13.05 -0.55 -5.18
C GLY A 342 13.67 -0.81 -6.54
N ILE A 343 12.99 -0.45 -7.64
CA ILE A 343 13.56 -0.52 -8.99
C ILE A 343 14.75 0.44 -9.12
N GLY A 344 14.58 1.71 -8.72
CA GLY A 344 15.65 2.71 -8.74
C GLY A 344 16.87 2.27 -7.92
N LEU A 345 16.66 1.82 -6.68
CA LEU A 345 17.73 1.36 -5.79
C LEU A 345 18.44 0.12 -6.32
N ALA A 346 17.72 -0.86 -6.87
CA ALA A 346 18.35 -2.06 -7.46
C ALA A 346 19.27 -1.70 -8.63
N ASN A 347 18.86 -0.73 -9.46
CA ASN A 347 19.69 -0.23 -10.56
C ASN A 347 20.96 0.45 -10.06
N ILE A 348 20.84 1.32 -9.05
CA ILE A 348 21.98 2.00 -8.40
C ILE A 348 22.96 0.96 -7.83
N ILE A 349 22.45 0.00 -7.04
CA ILE A 349 23.27 -1.02 -6.37
C ILE A 349 24.00 -1.89 -7.39
N ASN A 350 23.32 -2.33 -8.44
CA ASN A 350 23.96 -3.16 -9.46
C ASN A 350 24.98 -2.38 -10.28
N HIS A 351 24.67 -1.14 -10.67
CA HIS A 351 25.59 -0.31 -11.44
C HIS A 351 26.87 0.01 -10.66
N TYR A 352 26.74 0.38 -9.38
CA TYR A 352 27.89 0.68 -8.55
C TYR A 352 28.81 -0.54 -8.39
N LYS A 353 28.22 -1.73 -8.20
CA LYS A 353 28.95 -3.01 -8.15
C LYS A 353 29.69 -3.34 -9.45
N THR A 354 29.17 -2.92 -10.60
CA THR A 354 29.82 -3.17 -11.89
C THR A 354 30.98 -2.22 -12.17
N ILE A 355 30.91 -0.97 -11.70
CA ILE A 355 31.95 0.05 -11.96
C ILE A 355 33.08 -0.04 -10.93
N HIS A 356 32.76 -0.21 -9.65
CA HIS A 356 33.75 -0.22 -8.57
C HIS A 356 34.01 -1.65 -8.12
N SER A 357 34.89 -2.34 -8.85
CA SER A 357 35.36 -3.69 -8.50
C SER A 357 36.44 -3.71 -7.40
N GLU A 358 36.97 -2.55 -7.02
CA GLU A 358 37.93 -2.42 -5.91
C GLU A 358 37.23 -2.58 -4.54
N LYS A 359 37.83 -3.39 -3.65
CA LYS A 359 37.20 -3.80 -2.37
C LYS A 359 36.92 -2.64 -1.42
N SER A 360 37.72 -1.57 -1.43
CA SER A 360 37.60 -0.42 -0.51
C SER A 360 36.37 0.45 -0.82
N ASP A 361 36.18 0.84 -2.08
CA ASP A 361 35.06 1.67 -2.53
C ASP A 361 33.71 0.95 -2.41
N LEU A 362 33.72 -0.36 -2.60
CA LEU A 362 32.56 -1.22 -2.40
C LEU A 362 32.14 -1.29 -0.92
N GLY A 363 33.12 -1.31 -0.01
CA GLY A 363 32.88 -1.30 1.44
C GLY A 363 32.15 -0.03 1.90
N VAL A 364 32.64 1.14 1.47
CA VAL A 364 32.02 2.44 1.80
C VAL A 364 30.60 2.54 1.24
N TYR A 365 30.38 2.09 0.01
CA TYR A 365 29.04 2.11 -0.59
C TYR A 365 28.06 1.16 0.13
N ASN A 366 28.48 -0.06 0.44
CA ASN A 366 27.66 -1.00 1.20
C ASN A 366 27.31 -0.44 2.59
N PHE A 367 28.26 0.23 3.25
CA PHE A 367 28.00 0.94 4.50
C PHE A 367 26.93 2.03 4.33
N LEU A 368 27.01 2.86 3.29
CA LEU A 368 25.99 3.89 3.01
C LEU A 368 24.59 3.28 2.75
N VAL A 369 24.51 2.16 2.03
CA VAL A 369 23.25 1.44 1.82
C VAL A 369 22.68 0.89 3.13
N ILE A 370 23.52 0.35 4.02
CA ILE A 370 23.09 -0.10 5.34
C ILE A 370 22.61 1.08 6.19
N CYS A 371 23.35 2.20 6.20
CA CYS A 371 22.94 3.43 6.88
C CYS A 371 21.60 3.95 6.36
N PHE A 372 21.34 3.86 5.05
CA PHE A 372 20.05 4.21 4.46
C PHE A 372 18.91 3.37 5.05
N PHE A 373 19.05 2.04 5.11
CA PHE A 373 18.00 1.18 5.67
C PHE A 373 17.80 1.38 7.17
N ILE A 374 18.88 1.58 7.94
CA ILE A 374 18.80 1.88 9.37
C ILE A 374 18.05 3.21 9.57
N THR A 375 18.45 4.25 8.88
CA THR A 375 17.83 5.57 9.01
C THR A 375 16.39 5.61 8.47
N TYR A 376 16.07 4.81 7.45
CA TYR A 376 14.69 4.60 6.99
C TYR A 376 13.84 3.83 8.00
N PHE A 377 14.39 2.83 8.69
CA PHE A 377 13.70 2.17 9.79
C PHE A 377 13.39 3.16 10.91
N LEU A 378 14.36 3.98 11.31
CA LEU A 378 14.16 5.01 12.34
C LEU A 378 13.15 6.10 11.92
N ARG A 379 12.87 6.21 10.61
CA ARG A 379 11.84 7.09 10.07
C ARG A 379 10.46 6.53 10.41
N GLY A 380 9.83 7.15 11.39
CA GLY A 380 8.56 6.72 11.96
C GLY A 380 8.59 6.52 13.47
N ILE A 381 9.74 6.73 14.13
CA ILE A 381 9.82 6.80 15.61
C ILE A 381 8.85 7.83 16.18
N GLU A 382 8.68 8.98 15.52
CA GLU A 382 7.74 10.03 15.95
C GLU A 382 6.28 9.54 16.02
N ASN A 383 5.91 8.56 15.21
CA ASN A 383 4.56 7.99 15.21
C ASN A 383 4.32 7.04 16.40
N ILE A 384 5.38 6.58 17.07
CA ILE A 384 5.29 5.68 18.23
C ILE A 384 5.07 6.52 19.49
N ASN A 385 4.06 7.40 19.54
CA ASN A 385 3.58 8.15 20.73
C ASN A 385 4.63 8.78 21.69
N LEU A 386 5.89 8.86 21.27
CA LEU A 386 7.04 9.44 21.97
C LEU A 386 7.23 10.91 21.58
N SER A 387 6.32 11.44 20.75
CA SER A 387 6.23 12.81 20.24
C SER A 387 6.07 13.88 21.32
N LEU A 388 5.79 13.49 22.57
CA LEU A 388 5.75 14.40 23.72
C LEU A 388 7.14 14.63 24.36
N ASN A 389 8.17 13.87 23.97
CA ASN A 389 9.52 14.10 24.45
C ASN A 389 10.32 14.93 23.41
N PRO A 390 10.69 16.19 23.72
CA PRO A 390 11.37 17.07 22.78
C PRO A 390 12.75 16.53 22.34
N ILE A 391 13.40 15.69 23.16
CA ILE A 391 14.68 15.06 22.80
C ILE A 391 14.45 14.00 21.72
N ILE A 392 13.37 13.23 21.81
CA ILE A 392 13.05 12.20 20.82
C ILE A 392 12.64 12.84 19.50
N ALA A 393 11.87 13.94 19.54
CA ALA A 393 11.52 14.73 18.36
C ALA A 393 12.75 15.37 17.69
N LEU A 394 13.75 15.81 18.47
CA LEU A 394 15.00 16.32 17.90
C LEU A 394 15.82 15.19 17.26
N LEU A 395 15.93 14.04 17.93
CA LEU A 395 16.66 12.88 17.42
C LEU A 395 16.03 12.33 16.13
N SER A 396 14.70 12.24 16.06
CA SER A 396 13.99 11.82 14.86
C SER A 396 14.19 12.79 13.70
N LEU A 397 14.19 14.10 13.95
CA LEU A 397 14.53 15.11 12.94
C LEU A 397 15.96 14.91 12.42
N ILE A 398 16.92 14.69 13.32
CA ILE A 398 18.32 14.40 12.95
C ILE A 398 18.39 13.14 12.08
N PHE A 399 17.74 12.04 12.48
CA PHE A 399 17.72 10.81 11.69
C PHE A 399 17.05 10.97 10.33
N LEU A 400 16.00 11.79 10.26
CA LEU A 400 15.33 12.13 9.01
C LEU A 400 16.28 12.88 8.08
N ILE A 401 16.97 13.91 8.57
CA ILE A 401 17.97 14.66 7.80
C ILE A 401 19.11 13.74 7.34
N ILE A 402 19.63 12.88 8.22
CA ILE A 402 20.66 11.90 7.86
C ILE A 402 20.14 10.95 6.79
N ASN A 403 18.89 10.46 6.89
CA ASN A 403 18.30 9.59 5.88
C ASN A 403 18.25 10.27 4.51
N GLU A 404 17.79 11.52 4.45
CA GLU A 404 17.75 12.30 3.21
C GLU A 404 19.14 12.51 2.62
N ILE A 405 20.13 12.88 3.45
CA ILE A 405 21.52 13.08 3.02
C ILE A 405 22.12 11.78 2.50
N VAL A 406 21.96 10.67 3.23
CA VAL A 406 22.48 9.36 2.83
C VAL A 406 21.81 8.89 1.54
N ALA A 407 20.48 9.01 1.43
CA ALA A 407 19.75 8.69 0.21
C ALA A 407 20.24 9.51 -0.98
N PHE A 408 20.42 10.82 -0.78
CA PHE A 408 20.95 11.72 -1.80
C PHE A 408 22.39 11.33 -2.21
N ILE A 409 23.29 11.05 -1.26
CA ILE A 409 24.67 10.63 -1.55
C ILE A 409 24.70 9.31 -2.32
N VAL A 410 23.88 8.32 -1.93
CA VAL A 410 23.77 7.03 -2.62
C VAL A 410 23.34 7.24 -4.08
N ILE A 411 22.36 8.11 -4.32
CA ILE A 411 21.90 8.45 -5.68
C ILE A 411 22.98 9.24 -6.43
N TYR A 412 23.57 10.27 -5.80
CA TYR A 412 24.56 11.15 -6.44
C TYR A 412 25.81 10.39 -6.86
N LYS A 413 26.35 9.49 -6.02
CA LYS A 413 27.52 8.67 -6.35
C LYS A 413 27.26 7.70 -7.52
N SER A 414 26.01 7.55 -7.94
CA SER A 414 25.64 6.73 -9.09
C SER A 414 25.34 7.53 -10.37
N LYS A 415 25.60 8.86 -10.39
CA LYS A 415 25.23 9.86 -11.43
C LYS A 415 25.42 9.47 -12.90
N ASN A 416 26.26 8.49 -13.23
CA ASN A 416 26.53 8.04 -14.59
C ASN A 416 25.67 6.85 -15.06
N ALA A 417 24.81 6.27 -14.23
CA ALA A 417 23.90 5.23 -14.73
C ALA A 417 22.67 5.83 -15.41
N ASN A 418 22.19 5.13 -16.43
CA ASN A 418 20.80 5.18 -16.89
C ASN A 418 19.83 4.64 -15.81
N ILE A 419 19.99 5.05 -14.54
CA ILE A 419 19.36 4.50 -13.32
C ILE A 419 17.84 4.50 -13.41
N PHE A 420 17.31 5.52 -14.06
CA PHE A 420 15.89 5.80 -14.10
C PHE A 420 15.23 5.45 -15.43
N PHE A 421 16.00 4.87 -16.36
CA PHE A 421 15.48 4.49 -17.66
C PHE A 421 15.23 3.00 -17.70
N LEU A 422 13.96 2.64 -17.73
CA LEU A 422 13.59 1.42 -18.41
C LEU A 422 13.54 1.71 -19.94
N ASN A 423 14.70 1.78 -20.62
CA ASN A 423 14.83 1.65 -22.09
C ASN A 423 14.05 0.46 -22.68
#